data_AF-A0A401RG37-F1
#
_entry.id   AF-A0A401RG37-F1
#
_cell.length_a   1.000
_cell.length_b   1.000
_cell.length_c   1.000
_cell.angle_alpha   90.00
_cell.angle_beta   90.00
_cell.angle_gamma   90.00
#
_symmetry.space_group_name_H-M   'P 1'
#
loop_
_entity.id
_entity.type
_entity.pdbx_description
1 polymer ?
#
loop_
_entity_poly.entity_id
_entity_poly.type
_entity_poly.pdbx_seq_one_letter_code
_entity_poly.pdbx_strand_id
1 'polypeptide(L)'
;IIQYQTVRYDILPLSPLSRVRINQMKRKILVLDLDETLIHSHHDGMLKPAVRPGTPPDFMLKVLVDRHPIRFFVHKRPHVDFFLEVASQWYELVIFTASMEIYGAAVADKLDNNKKILNRRYYRQHCTLELGSYVKDLAAIHSDLSSIVILDNSPSAYRGHPDNAIPIKSWFSDPGDTALLNLLPMLDALRFTSDVRSRTPELQQHSLTQETSEQAEGARIGFTTGSRKVNYGGHKPTDCWRSDAKDPHSSVGLSWRCRGLWGECIYDITAAYWTCDMPNSVLGHLPTDVVITRVLVIVPGVACIVAVLFLVGGMKCTKFVPDGGTEKDKLSLCAGAILSFGGIVGSIGMTWYAAETIVKYRFEVSFGVPGITYELAYSYWLASTGVLCMCLAGVLLVSTHCPKINRSSEGKKRNPTFRFLTDQSKHALPASLPDIGKTYV
;
A
#
# COMPACT_ATOMS: atom_id res chain seq x y z
N ILE A 1 17.11 19.30 -24.35
CA ILE A 1 15.80 19.97 -24.23
C ILE A 1 14.77 18.98 -24.72
N ILE A 2 14.15 18.22 -23.81
CA ILE A 2 13.04 17.33 -24.17
C ILE A 2 11.84 18.26 -24.34
N GLN A 3 11.45 18.52 -25.59
CA GLN A 3 10.21 19.22 -25.90
C GLN A 3 9.07 18.26 -25.58
N TYR A 4 8.46 18.41 -24.41
CA TYR A 4 7.17 17.76 -24.16
C TYR A 4 6.17 18.33 -25.15
N GLN A 5 5.64 17.46 -26.02
CA GLN A 5 4.57 17.81 -26.94
C GLN A 5 3.35 18.17 -26.09
N THR A 6 3.13 19.48 -25.90
CA THR A 6 1.93 19.98 -25.23
C THR A 6 0.72 19.37 -25.94
N VAL A 7 -0.04 18.52 -25.27
CA VAL A 7 -1.32 18.03 -25.79
C VAL A 7 -2.15 19.27 -26.11
N ARG A 8 -2.47 19.50 -27.39
CA ARG A 8 -3.35 20.60 -27.78
C ARG A 8 -4.75 20.06 -27.89
N TYR A 9 -5.66 20.64 -27.12
CA TYR A 9 -7.09 20.39 -27.30
C TYR A 9 -7.59 21.31 -28.41
N ASP A 10 -7.59 20.80 -29.64
CA ASP A 10 -8.04 21.59 -30.80
C ASP A 10 -9.57 21.67 -30.81
N ILE A 11 -10.10 22.88 -30.65
CA ILE A 11 -11.54 23.14 -30.74
C ILE A 11 -11.93 23.06 -32.22
N LEU A 12 -12.49 21.92 -32.64
CA LEU A 12 -12.97 21.76 -34.00
C LEU A 12 -14.25 22.58 -34.23
N PRO A 13 -14.36 23.33 -35.34
CA PRO A 13 -15.54 24.13 -35.64
C PRO A 13 -16.75 23.20 -35.86
N LEU A 14 -17.82 23.46 -35.10
CA LEU A 14 -19.07 22.71 -35.21
C LEU A 14 -19.77 22.98 -36.56
N SER A 15 -20.32 21.93 -37.16
CA SER A 15 -21.22 22.07 -38.31
C SER A 15 -22.46 22.91 -37.94
N PRO A 16 -23.12 23.59 -38.90
CA PRO A 16 -24.34 24.34 -38.64
C PRO A 16 -25.43 23.51 -37.96
N LEU A 17 -25.61 22.24 -38.36
CA LEU A 17 -26.56 21.32 -37.75
C LEU A 17 -26.18 20.96 -36.30
N SER A 18 -24.90 20.72 -36.02
CA SER A 18 -24.40 20.44 -34.68
C SER A 18 -24.62 21.64 -33.75
N ARG A 19 -24.43 22.87 -34.26
CA ARG A 19 -24.65 24.11 -33.51
C ARG A 19 -26.12 24.29 -33.12
N VAL A 20 -27.05 24.02 -34.04
CA VAL A 20 -28.49 24.07 -33.76
C VAL A 20 -28.89 23.02 -32.72
N ARG A 21 -28.40 21.78 -32.86
CA ARG A 21 -28.67 20.70 -31.88
C ARG A 21 -28.11 21.02 -30.49
N ILE A 22 -26.90 21.57 -30.40
CA ILE A 22 -26.29 21.97 -29.13
C ILE A 22 -27.09 23.09 -28.47
N ASN A 23 -27.59 24.07 -29.23
CA ASN A 23 -28.43 25.14 -28.69
C ASN A 23 -29.79 24.66 -28.17
N GLN A 24 -30.24 23.46 -28.57
CA GLN A 24 -31.47 22.84 -28.07
C GLN A 24 -31.22 21.97 -26.82
N MET A 25 -29.97 21.61 -26.53
CA MET A 25 -29.66 20.82 -25.33
C MET A 25 -29.56 21.72 -24.10
N LYS A 26 -30.09 21.24 -22.97
CA LYS A 26 -29.93 21.93 -21.68
C LYS A 26 -28.46 21.93 -21.28
N ARG A 27 -27.96 23.12 -20.92
CA ARG A 27 -26.62 23.29 -20.37
C ARG A 27 -26.55 22.63 -18.99
N LYS A 28 -25.56 21.76 -18.80
CA LYS A 28 -25.33 21.03 -17.56
C LYS A 28 -24.49 21.86 -16.58
N ILE A 29 -24.47 21.47 -15.31
CA ILE A 29 -23.70 22.13 -14.26
C ILE A 29 -22.42 21.35 -13.98
N LEU A 30 -21.27 22.04 -13.97
CA LEU A 30 -20.00 21.51 -13.50
C LEU A 30 -19.62 22.23 -12.20
N VAL A 31 -19.71 21.50 -11.10
CA VAL A 31 -19.28 21.94 -9.77
C VAL A 31 -17.77 21.73 -9.66
N LEU A 32 -17.05 22.77 -9.25
CA LEU A 32 -15.60 22.78 -9.17
C LEU A 32 -15.17 23.06 -7.72
N ASP A 33 -14.34 22.19 -7.19
CA ASP A 33 -13.56 22.50 -5.99
C ASP A 33 -12.41 23.48 -6.28
N LEU A 34 -11.83 24.10 -5.25
CA LEU A 34 -10.76 25.09 -5.39
C LEU A 34 -9.38 24.53 -5.00
N ASP A 35 -9.18 24.32 -3.70
CA ASP A 35 -7.89 23.97 -3.11
C ASP A 35 -7.49 22.55 -3.51
N GLU A 36 -6.23 22.36 -3.91
CA GLU A 36 -5.68 21.12 -4.49
C GLU A 36 -6.37 20.63 -5.79
N THR A 37 -7.39 21.33 -6.29
CA THR A 37 -8.11 21.03 -7.53
C THR A 37 -7.73 22.02 -8.65
N LEU A 38 -8.02 23.30 -8.48
CA LEU A 38 -7.72 24.39 -9.45
C LEU A 38 -6.47 25.20 -9.05
N ILE A 39 -6.19 25.27 -7.75
CA ILE A 39 -5.10 26.04 -7.16
C ILE A 39 -4.48 25.28 -5.99
N HIS A 40 -3.35 25.76 -5.51
CA HIS A 40 -2.81 25.41 -4.20
C HIS A 40 -2.40 26.71 -3.50
N SER A 41 -2.70 26.83 -2.21
CA SER A 41 -2.29 28.00 -1.43
C SER A 41 -1.60 27.63 -0.12
N HIS A 42 -0.72 28.51 0.32
CA HIS A 42 -0.12 28.46 1.65
C HIS A 42 -0.10 29.87 2.25
N HIS A 43 0.09 29.98 3.57
CA HIS A 43 0.10 31.27 4.28
C HIS A 43 1.38 31.44 5.11
N ASP A 44 1.73 32.69 5.45
CA ASP A 44 2.97 33.08 6.16
C ASP A 44 3.24 32.28 7.47
N GLY A 45 2.21 31.68 8.08
CA GLY A 45 2.32 30.87 9.30
C GLY A 45 2.71 29.41 9.07
N MET A 46 2.79 28.93 7.83
CA MET A 46 3.21 27.56 7.54
C MET A 46 4.73 27.41 7.56
N LEU A 47 5.23 26.53 8.45
CA LEU A 47 6.65 26.26 8.65
C LEU A 47 7.35 25.58 7.46
N LYS A 48 6.59 24.92 6.56
CA LYS A 48 7.12 24.25 5.35
C LYS A 48 6.10 24.30 4.20
N PRO A 49 6.21 25.25 3.26
CA PRO A 49 5.39 25.24 2.05
C PRO A 49 5.66 23.97 1.22
N ALA A 50 4.62 23.35 0.65
CA ALA A 50 4.76 22.24 -0.29
C ALA A 50 5.38 22.67 -1.64
N VAL A 51 5.48 23.98 -1.85
CA VAL A 51 6.09 24.62 -3.00
C VAL A 51 7.58 24.85 -2.73
N ARG A 52 8.43 24.65 -3.75
CA ARG A 52 9.89 24.87 -3.62
C ARG A 52 10.17 26.31 -3.16
N PRO A 53 11.08 26.53 -2.19
CA PRO A 53 11.45 27.88 -1.75
C PRO A 53 11.91 28.74 -2.94
N GLY A 54 11.31 29.92 -3.10
CA GLY A 54 11.63 30.87 -4.16
C GLY A 54 10.75 30.78 -5.42
N THR A 55 9.82 29.81 -5.52
CA THR A 55 8.81 29.83 -6.58
C THR A 55 7.84 30.99 -6.33
N PRO A 56 7.69 31.95 -7.27
CA PRO A 56 6.78 33.07 -7.09
C PRO A 56 5.32 32.59 -7.12
N PRO A 57 4.44 33.16 -6.28
CA PRO A 57 3.01 32.94 -6.38
C PRO A 57 2.45 33.60 -7.65
N ASP A 58 1.39 33.03 -8.21
CA ASP A 58 0.64 33.67 -9.31
C ASP A 58 -0.10 34.90 -8.81
N PHE A 59 -0.64 34.85 -7.59
CA PHE A 59 -1.19 36.00 -6.90
C PHE A 59 -1.16 35.82 -5.38
N MET A 60 -1.18 36.96 -4.68
CA MET A 60 -1.28 36.99 -3.22
C MET A 60 -2.61 37.56 -2.78
N LEU A 61 -3.23 36.93 -1.79
CA LEU A 61 -4.44 37.41 -1.14
C LEU A 61 -4.14 37.88 0.27
N LYS A 62 -4.74 38.99 0.68
CA LYS A 62 -4.70 39.50 2.06
C LYS A 62 -6.10 39.38 2.63
N VAL A 63 -6.31 38.44 3.54
CA VAL A 63 -7.61 38.16 4.13
C VAL A 63 -7.53 38.42 5.64
N LEU A 64 -8.55 39.09 6.19
CA LEU A 64 -8.66 39.34 7.62
C LEU A 64 -9.37 38.15 8.28
N VAL A 65 -8.64 37.38 9.09
CA VAL A 65 -9.19 36.31 9.92
C VAL A 65 -9.09 36.78 11.37
N ASP A 66 -10.22 36.89 12.08
CA ASP A 66 -10.26 37.36 13.48
C ASP A 66 -9.47 38.67 13.72
N ARG A 67 -9.63 39.64 12.81
CA ARG A 67 -8.94 40.95 12.80
C ARG A 67 -7.42 40.90 12.58
N HIS A 68 -6.86 39.74 12.29
CA HIS A 68 -5.45 39.57 11.93
C HIS A 68 -5.33 39.42 10.41
N PRO A 69 -4.52 40.24 9.73
CA PRO A 69 -4.30 40.10 8.29
C PRO A 69 -3.40 38.90 8.00
N ILE A 70 -3.95 37.90 7.32
CA ILE A 70 -3.23 36.72 6.85
C ILE A 70 -2.97 36.86 5.35
N ARG A 71 -1.72 36.63 4.93
CA ARG A 71 -1.33 36.56 3.52
C ARG A 71 -1.37 35.12 3.04
N PHE A 72 -2.11 34.89 1.95
CA PHE A 72 -2.12 33.63 1.21
C PHE A 72 -1.35 33.81 -0.10
N PHE A 73 -0.40 32.92 -0.33
CA PHE A 73 0.36 32.79 -1.57
C PHE A 73 -0.32 31.70 -2.39
N VAL A 74 -0.89 32.08 -3.54
CA VAL A 74 -1.71 31.19 -4.36
C VAL A 74 -0.95 30.85 -5.64
N HIS A 75 -0.88 29.56 -5.92
CA HIS A 75 -0.34 29.00 -7.15
C HIS A 75 -1.48 28.39 -7.96
N LYS A 76 -1.47 28.64 -9.27
CA LYS A 76 -2.46 28.14 -10.21
C LYS A 76 -2.02 26.78 -10.73
N ARG A 77 -2.93 25.82 -10.72
CA ARG A 77 -2.67 24.54 -11.38
C ARG A 77 -2.42 24.78 -12.87
N PRO A 78 -1.42 24.14 -13.48
CA PRO A 78 -1.18 24.27 -14.91
C PRO A 78 -2.47 24.06 -15.71
N HIS A 79 -2.63 24.87 -16.76
CA HIS A 79 -3.80 24.86 -17.65
C HIS A 79 -5.14 25.32 -17.05
N VAL A 80 -5.20 25.80 -15.80
CA VAL A 80 -6.47 26.20 -15.16
C VAL A 80 -7.23 27.29 -15.94
N ASP A 81 -6.55 28.31 -16.47
CA ASP A 81 -7.22 29.39 -17.22
C ASP A 81 -7.88 28.86 -18.49
N PHE A 82 -7.14 28.03 -19.23
CA PHE A 82 -7.60 27.41 -20.45
C PHE A 82 -8.75 26.43 -20.17
N PHE A 83 -8.63 25.63 -19.11
CA PHE A 83 -9.68 24.72 -18.66
C PHE A 83 -10.98 25.48 -18.36
N LEU A 84 -10.92 26.56 -17.57
CA LEU A 84 -12.10 27.37 -17.23
C LEU A 84 -12.69 28.06 -18.47
N GLU A 85 -11.85 28.56 -19.38
CA GLU A 85 -12.29 29.17 -20.63
C GLU A 85 -13.03 28.18 -21.54
N VAL A 86 -12.55 26.95 -21.65
CA VAL A 86 -13.17 25.91 -22.47
C VAL A 86 -14.43 25.35 -21.78
N ALA A 87 -14.32 24.95 -20.51
CA ALA A 87 -15.42 24.36 -19.76
C ALA A 87 -16.60 25.32 -19.59
N SER A 88 -16.35 26.62 -19.44
CA SER A 88 -17.40 27.65 -19.35
C SER A 88 -18.15 27.89 -20.67
N GLN A 89 -17.73 27.30 -21.79
CA GLN A 89 -18.53 27.28 -23.02
C GLN A 89 -19.54 26.13 -23.02
N TRP A 90 -19.32 25.09 -22.20
CA TRP A 90 -20.06 23.83 -22.22
C TRP A 90 -20.96 23.65 -21.00
N TYR A 91 -20.49 24.10 -19.84
CA TYR A 91 -21.11 23.90 -18.54
C TYR A 91 -21.35 25.22 -17.84
N GLU A 92 -22.44 25.31 -17.09
CA GLU A 92 -22.56 26.33 -16.06
C GLU A 92 -21.60 25.97 -14.93
N LEU A 93 -20.61 26.82 -14.65
CA LEU A 93 -19.60 26.55 -13.64
C LEU A 93 -20.07 27.03 -12.27
N VAL A 94 -19.94 26.18 -11.27
CA VAL A 94 -20.29 26.47 -9.87
C VAL A 94 -19.09 26.19 -9.00
N ILE A 95 -18.65 27.15 -8.21
CA ILE A 95 -17.64 26.89 -7.18
C ILE A 95 -18.31 26.24 -5.98
N PHE A 96 -17.77 25.13 -5.49
CA PHE A 96 -18.16 24.59 -4.19
C PHE A 96 -16.89 24.15 -3.47
N THR A 97 -16.45 24.92 -2.48
CA THR A 97 -15.24 24.65 -1.71
C THR A 97 -15.55 24.41 -0.23
N ALA A 98 -14.77 23.55 0.42
CA ALA A 98 -14.80 23.37 1.88
C ALA A 98 -14.04 24.49 2.62
N SER A 99 -13.54 25.51 1.94
CA SER A 99 -12.84 26.66 2.51
C SER A 99 -13.79 27.79 2.93
N MET A 100 -13.29 28.70 3.78
CA MET A 100 -14.05 29.87 4.23
C MET A 100 -14.36 30.81 3.07
N GLU A 101 -15.55 31.41 3.09
CA GLU A 101 -16.02 32.33 2.05
C GLU A 101 -15.04 33.50 1.80
N ILE A 102 -14.54 34.14 2.85
CA ILE A 102 -13.61 35.27 2.76
C ILE A 102 -12.35 34.96 1.92
N TYR A 103 -11.90 33.71 1.92
CA TYR A 103 -10.78 33.24 1.12
C TYR A 103 -11.25 32.72 -0.24
N GLY A 104 -12.24 31.84 -0.25
CA GLY A 104 -12.73 31.20 -1.48
C GLY A 104 -13.31 32.19 -2.48
N ALA A 105 -14.02 33.22 -2.02
CA ALA A 105 -14.51 34.31 -2.87
C ALA A 105 -13.37 35.07 -3.54
N ALA A 106 -12.35 35.44 -2.76
CA ALA A 106 -11.20 36.18 -3.27
C ALA A 106 -10.37 35.37 -4.28
N VAL A 107 -10.22 34.06 -4.08
CA VAL A 107 -9.60 33.16 -5.07
C VAL A 107 -10.46 33.09 -6.33
N ALA A 108 -11.76 32.84 -6.18
CA ALA A 108 -12.68 32.73 -7.31
C ALA A 108 -12.73 34.01 -8.16
N ASP A 109 -12.68 35.20 -7.54
CA ASP A 109 -12.61 36.48 -8.26
C ASP A 109 -11.33 36.63 -9.08
N LYS A 110 -10.19 36.16 -8.53
CA LYS A 110 -8.91 36.18 -9.25
C LYS A 110 -8.88 35.20 -10.42
N LEU A 111 -9.49 34.02 -10.28
CA LEU A 111 -9.60 33.04 -11.36
C LEU A 111 -10.62 33.47 -12.43
N ASP A 112 -11.74 34.06 -12.02
CA ASP A 112 -12.79 34.53 -12.93
C ASP A 112 -12.32 35.70 -13.80
N ASN A 113 -11.50 36.59 -13.24
CA ASN A 113 -10.94 37.75 -13.94
C ASN A 113 -12.02 38.58 -14.68
N ASN A 114 -13.14 38.84 -14.01
CA ASN A 114 -14.31 39.58 -14.52
C ASN A 114 -15.04 38.93 -15.71
N LYS A 115 -14.78 37.66 -16.02
CA LYS A 115 -15.49 36.92 -17.08
C LYS A 115 -16.93 36.56 -16.67
N LYS A 116 -17.26 36.63 -15.38
CA LYS A 116 -18.58 36.30 -14.81
C LYS A 116 -19.00 34.85 -15.09
N ILE A 117 -18.03 33.94 -15.16
CA ILE A 117 -18.23 32.51 -15.37
C ILE A 117 -18.34 31.73 -14.05
N LEU A 118 -17.84 32.28 -12.93
CA LEU A 118 -17.85 31.66 -11.59
C LEU A 118 -18.79 32.37 -10.60
N ASN A 119 -19.99 32.81 -11.00
CA ASN A 119 -20.86 33.63 -10.12
C ASN A 119 -21.58 32.83 -9.03
N ARG A 120 -21.90 31.55 -9.27
CA ARG A 120 -22.55 30.68 -8.27
C ARG A 120 -21.48 30.02 -7.42
N ARG A 121 -21.50 30.28 -6.12
CA ARG A 121 -20.44 29.89 -5.19
C ARG A 121 -21.02 29.38 -3.89
N TYR A 122 -20.47 28.25 -3.45
CA TYR A 122 -20.77 27.61 -2.18
C TYR A 122 -19.44 27.39 -1.44
N TYR A 123 -19.50 27.56 -0.13
CA TYR A 123 -18.36 27.60 0.78
C TYR A 123 -18.59 26.67 1.97
N ARG A 124 -17.63 26.63 2.90
CA ARG A 124 -17.68 25.77 4.09
C ARG A 124 -19.02 25.75 4.82
N GLN A 125 -19.69 26.90 4.99
CA GLN A 125 -20.98 26.97 5.70
C GLN A 125 -22.14 26.25 4.97
N HIS A 126 -21.97 25.95 3.68
CA HIS A 126 -22.92 25.21 2.86
C HIS A 126 -22.60 23.71 2.81
N CYS A 127 -21.47 23.28 3.37
CA CYS A 127 -21.13 21.87 3.50
C CYS A 127 -21.79 21.27 4.75
N THR A 128 -22.04 19.96 4.71
CA THR A 128 -22.48 19.18 5.88
C THR A 128 -21.25 18.54 6.53
N LEU A 129 -21.06 18.74 7.83
CA LEU A 129 -19.95 18.12 8.55
C LEU A 129 -20.34 16.70 8.98
N GLU A 130 -19.76 15.69 8.31
CA GLU A 130 -20.03 14.27 8.57
C GLU A 130 -18.72 13.50 8.79
N LEU A 131 -18.63 12.77 9.90
CA LEU A 131 -17.44 11.96 10.25
C LEU A 131 -16.13 12.76 10.24
N GLY A 132 -16.19 14.05 10.57
CA GLY A 132 -15.04 14.96 10.56
C GLY A 132 -14.62 15.45 9.17
N SER A 133 -15.41 15.19 8.12
CA SER A 133 -15.19 15.68 6.76
C SER A 133 -16.34 16.58 6.31
N TYR A 134 -16.04 17.56 5.45
CA TYR A 134 -17.05 18.42 4.83
C TYR A 134 -17.60 17.77 3.56
N VAL A 135 -18.89 17.42 3.58
CA VAL A 135 -19.61 16.82 2.46
C VAL A 135 -20.37 17.89 1.69
N LYS A 136 -20.31 17.82 0.37
CA LYS A 136 -20.93 18.73 -0.60
C LYS A 136 -22.19 18.08 -1.16
N ASP A 137 -23.35 18.57 -0.72
CA ASP A 137 -24.63 18.08 -1.21
C ASP A 137 -25.00 18.73 -2.54
N LEU A 138 -24.97 17.95 -3.63
CA LEU A 138 -25.32 18.44 -4.97
C LEU A 138 -26.81 18.73 -5.13
N ALA A 139 -27.67 18.07 -4.33
CA ALA A 139 -29.11 18.31 -4.37
C ALA A 139 -29.47 19.73 -3.90
N ALA A 140 -28.62 20.35 -3.07
CA ALA A 140 -28.75 21.76 -2.68
C ALA A 140 -28.48 22.74 -3.83
N ILE A 141 -27.76 22.32 -4.87
CA ILE A 141 -27.40 23.15 -6.03
C ILE A 141 -28.41 22.99 -7.17
N HIS A 142 -28.83 21.74 -7.43
CA HIS A 142 -29.74 21.42 -8.53
C HIS A 142 -30.54 20.16 -8.23
N SER A 143 -31.86 20.20 -8.47
CA SER A 143 -32.75 19.07 -8.20
C SER A 143 -32.60 17.92 -9.19
N ASP A 144 -32.21 18.22 -10.43
CA ASP A 144 -31.96 17.19 -11.45
C ASP A 144 -30.49 16.77 -11.40
N LEU A 145 -30.25 15.64 -10.73
CA LEU A 145 -28.92 15.06 -10.60
C LEU A 145 -28.40 14.44 -11.90
N SER A 146 -29.23 14.27 -12.94
CA SER A 146 -28.77 13.78 -14.24
C SER A 146 -27.99 14.83 -15.04
N SER A 147 -28.01 16.09 -14.60
CA SER A 147 -27.42 17.23 -15.29
C SER A 147 -26.35 17.99 -14.48
N ILE A 148 -25.87 17.43 -13.37
CA ILE A 148 -24.84 18.04 -12.51
C ILE A 148 -23.70 17.06 -12.28
N VAL A 149 -22.47 17.55 -12.37
CA VAL A 149 -21.25 16.77 -12.14
C VAL A 149 -20.30 17.57 -11.24
N ILE A 150 -19.59 16.92 -10.34
CA ILE A 150 -18.62 17.54 -9.44
C ILE A 150 -17.20 17.08 -9.77
N LEU A 151 -16.26 18.02 -9.86
CA LEU A 151 -14.83 17.78 -9.96
C LEU A 151 -14.17 18.15 -8.63
N ASP A 152 -13.60 17.15 -7.95
CA ASP A 152 -13.07 17.31 -6.60
C ASP A 152 -11.97 16.27 -6.34
N ASN A 153 -10.90 16.69 -5.67
CA ASN A 153 -9.78 15.82 -5.34
C ASN A 153 -10.03 14.91 -4.14
N SER A 154 -11.08 15.19 -3.36
CA SER A 154 -11.36 14.56 -2.07
C SER A 154 -12.60 13.67 -2.13
N PRO A 155 -12.45 12.32 -2.09
CA PRO A 155 -13.59 11.39 -2.11
C PRO A 155 -14.64 11.62 -1.02
N SER A 156 -14.20 12.11 0.14
CA SER A 156 -15.11 12.45 1.23
C SER A 156 -16.06 13.61 0.90
N ALA A 157 -15.69 14.51 -0.02
CA ALA A 157 -16.47 15.70 -0.35
C ALA A 157 -17.73 15.34 -1.16
N TYR A 158 -17.66 14.37 -2.05
CA TYR A 158 -18.80 13.91 -2.86
C TYR A 158 -19.40 12.58 -2.38
N ARG A 159 -19.17 12.21 -1.12
CA ARG A 159 -19.66 10.94 -0.53
C ARG A 159 -21.17 10.72 -0.74
N GLY A 160 -21.97 11.79 -0.70
CA GLY A 160 -23.41 11.71 -0.92
C GLY A 160 -23.83 11.50 -2.38
N HIS A 161 -22.95 11.77 -3.35
CA HIS A 161 -23.24 11.75 -4.79
C HIS A 161 -22.07 11.16 -5.62
N PRO A 162 -21.62 9.93 -5.35
CA PRO A 162 -20.44 9.35 -6.00
C PRO A 162 -20.59 9.18 -7.52
N ASP A 163 -21.80 8.89 -8.02
CA ASP A 163 -22.07 8.70 -9.45
C ASP A 163 -22.00 10.02 -10.25
N ASN A 164 -22.08 11.15 -9.54
CA ASN A 164 -21.96 12.49 -10.09
C ASN A 164 -20.54 13.03 -10.01
N ALA A 165 -19.58 12.27 -9.48
CA ALA A 165 -18.23 12.74 -9.22
C ALA A 165 -17.24 12.34 -10.32
N ILE A 166 -16.44 13.30 -10.74
CA ILE A 166 -15.20 13.11 -11.48
C ILE A 166 -14.06 13.28 -10.47
N PRO A 167 -13.37 12.19 -10.08
CA PRO A 167 -12.18 12.31 -9.26
C PRO A 167 -11.05 13.00 -10.02
N ILE A 168 -10.20 13.71 -9.29
CA ILE A 168 -8.97 14.31 -9.84
C ILE A 168 -7.86 14.24 -8.80
N LYS A 169 -6.63 13.98 -9.24
CA LYS A 169 -5.48 13.99 -8.31
C LYS A 169 -5.29 15.38 -7.69
N SER A 170 -4.93 15.38 -6.41
CA SER A 170 -4.53 16.59 -5.68
C SER A 170 -3.30 17.23 -6.31
N TRP A 171 -3.27 18.55 -6.40
CA TRP A 171 -2.16 19.31 -6.97
C TRP A 171 -1.60 20.32 -5.98
N PHE A 172 -0.27 20.43 -5.94
CA PHE A 172 0.45 21.30 -4.98
C PHE A 172 1.42 22.25 -5.69
N SER A 173 2.32 21.70 -6.53
CA SER A 173 3.38 22.52 -7.12
C SER A 173 3.97 21.95 -8.41
N ASP A 174 3.42 20.86 -8.97
CA ASP A 174 3.99 20.21 -10.15
C ASP A 174 3.69 21.05 -11.41
N PRO A 175 4.70 21.67 -12.06
CA PRO A 175 4.48 22.48 -13.25
C PRO A 175 4.18 21.62 -14.50
N GLY A 176 4.44 20.31 -14.46
CA GLY A 176 4.17 19.36 -15.54
C GLY A 176 2.78 18.72 -15.46
N ASP A 177 1.95 19.11 -14.50
CA ASP A 177 0.60 18.57 -14.34
C ASP A 177 -0.27 18.87 -15.58
N THR A 178 -0.94 17.85 -16.11
CA THR A 178 -1.87 17.99 -17.25
C THR A 178 -3.29 17.51 -16.91
N ALA A 179 -3.61 17.32 -15.62
CA ALA A 179 -4.85 16.64 -15.23
C ALA A 179 -6.10 17.39 -15.70
N LEU A 180 -6.14 18.72 -15.52
CA LEU A 180 -7.27 19.56 -15.98
C LEU A 180 -7.44 19.48 -17.50
N LEU A 181 -6.33 19.43 -18.25
CA LEU A 181 -6.35 19.35 -19.71
C LEU A 181 -6.88 17.99 -20.18
N ASN A 182 -6.46 16.90 -19.52
CA ASN A 182 -6.87 15.54 -19.85
C ASN A 182 -8.37 15.27 -19.59
N LEU A 183 -9.02 16.10 -18.77
CA LEU A 183 -10.46 16.00 -18.50
C LEU A 183 -11.33 16.61 -19.61
N LEU A 184 -10.80 17.51 -20.43
CA LEU A 184 -11.59 18.21 -21.45
C LEU A 184 -12.31 17.27 -22.45
N PRO A 185 -11.67 16.23 -23.02
CA PRO A 185 -12.35 15.31 -23.95
C PRO A 185 -13.55 14.61 -23.30
N MET A 186 -13.41 14.19 -22.04
CA MET A 186 -14.46 13.53 -21.30
C MET A 186 -15.61 14.50 -20.98
N LEU A 187 -15.28 15.70 -20.51
CA LEU A 187 -16.26 16.76 -20.25
C LEU A 187 -17.00 17.16 -21.53
N ASP A 188 -16.34 17.19 -22.68
CA ASP A 188 -17.01 17.45 -23.96
C ASP A 188 -18.00 16.33 -24.31
N ALA A 189 -17.61 15.06 -24.10
CA ALA A 189 -18.51 13.92 -24.33
C ALA A 189 -19.73 13.91 -23.40
N LEU A 190 -19.55 14.24 -22.12
CA LEU A 190 -20.61 14.30 -21.10
C LEU A 190 -21.66 15.38 -21.40
N ARG A 191 -21.31 16.41 -22.18
CA ARG A 191 -22.26 17.44 -22.61
C ARG A 191 -23.48 16.84 -23.32
N PHE A 192 -23.24 15.76 -24.08
CA PHE A 192 -24.24 15.15 -24.96
C PHE A 192 -25.00 13.98 -24.34
N THR A 193 -24.72 13.60 -23.09
CA THR A 193 -25.47 12.54 -22.43
C THR A 193 -26.82 13.04 -21.93
N SER A 194 -27.81 12.16 -21.86
CA SER A 194 -29.08 12.43 -21.21
C SER A 194 -28.95 12.44 -19.69
N ASP A 195 -28.09 11.55 -19.15
CA ASP A 195 -27.72 11.47 -17.75
C ASP A 195 -26.20 11.42 -17.66
N VAL A 196 -25.58 12.29 -16.87
CA VAL A 196 -24.13 12.25 -16.66
C VAL A 196 -23.71 10.98 -15.94
N ARG A 197 -24.55 10.46 -15.04
CA ARG A 197 -24.31 9.28 -14.19
C ARG A 197 -24.31 7.96 -14.97
N SER A 198 -24.88 7.91 -16.18
CA SER A 198 -24.92 6.67 -16.96
C SER A 198 -23.59 6.32 -17.62
N ARG A 199 -22.69 7.31 -17.78
CA ARG A 199 -21.35 7.11 -18.37
C ARG A 199 -20.22 7.32 -17.37
N THR A 200 -20.47 7.98 -16.23
CA THR A 200 -19.49 8.06 -15.16
C THR A 200 -18.98 6.69 -14.73
N PRO A 201 -19.77 5.60 -14.62
CA PRO A 201 -19.31 4.27 -14.22
C PRO A 201 -18.40 3.56 -15.24
N GLU A 202 -18.68 3.69 -16.54
CA GLU A 202 -17.87 3.06 -17.60
C GLU A 202 -16.60 3.86 -17.93
N LEU A 203 -16.65 5.20 -17.83
CA LEU A 203 -15.46 6.07 -17.89
C LEU A 203 -14.68 6.01 -16.58
N GLN A 204 -15.37 5.82 -15.45
CA GLN A 204 -14.79 5.34 -14.22
C GLN A 204 -14.11 4.02 -14.52
N GLN A 205 -14.61 3.01 -15.23
CA GLN A 205 -13.79 1.81 -15.49
C GLN A 205 -12.44 2.06 -16.19
N HIS A 206 -12.31 3.09 -17.03
CA HIS A 206 -11.05 3.49 -17.69
C HIS A 206 -10.16 4.43 -16.85
N SER A 207 -10.74 5.28 -16.00
CA SER A 207 -10.03 6.12 -15.02
C SER A 207 -9.76 5.39 -13.71
N LEU A 208 -10.67 4.52 -13.26
CA LEU A 208 -10.59 3.49 -12.21
C LEU A 208 -9.64 2.36 -12.63
N THR A 209 -9.42 1.99 -13.89
CA THR A 209 -8.28 1.07 -14.16
C THR A 209 -6.92 1.75 -13.92
N GLN A 210 -6.89 3.09 -13.83
CA GLN A 210 -5.73 3.88 -13.38
C GLN A 210 -5.82 4.31 -11.90
N GLU A 211 -7.01 4.50 -11.33
CA GLU A 211 -7.26 5.00 -9.97
C GLU A 211 -7.75 3.94 -8.96
N THR A 212 -8.33 2.80 -9.37
CA THR A 212 -8.59 1.67 -8.44
C THR A 212 -7.31 0.95 -8.04
N SER A 213 -6.20 1.13 -8.76
CA SER A 213 -4.87 0.75 -8.28
C SER A 213 -4.29 1.73 -7.25
N GLU A 214 -4.67 3.01 -7.26
CA GLU A 214 -4.12 4.03 -6.34
C GLU A 214 -5.05 4.35 -5.14
N GLN A 215 -6.37 4.42 -5.32
CA GLN A 215 -7.34 4.77 -4.27
C GLN A 215 -8.03 3.57 -3.62
N ALA A 216 -8.10 2.36 -4.22
CA ALA A 216 -8.53 1.18 -3.46
C ALA A 216 -7.46 0.73 -2.45
N GLU A 217 -6.20 1.13 -2.64
CA GLU A 217 -5.13 0.96 -1.67
C GLU A 217 -4.99 2.17 -0.74
N GLY A 218 -5.26 3.40 -1.20
CA GLY A 218 -5.32 4.58 -0.33
C GLY A 218 -6.53 4.63 0.63
N ALA A 219 -7.72 4.18 0.21
CA ALA A 219 -8.95 4.22 1.01
C ALA A 219 -9.25 2.93 1.80
N ARG A 220 -8.43 1.87 1.65
CA ARG A 220 -8.31 0.84 2.69
C ARG A 220 -7.45 1.29 3.87
N ILE A 221 -6.82 2.46 3.76
CA ILE A 221 -5.73 2.90 4.63
C ILE A 221 -6.07 4.30 5.15
N GLY A 222 -6.94 4.32 6.15
CA GLY A 222 -7.32 5.52 6.88
C GLY A 222 -8.79 5.49 7.24
N PHE A 223 -9.06 5.15 8.50
CA PHE A 223 -10.38 5.05 9.14
C PHE A 223 -11.11 3.72 8.93
N THR A 224 -10.45 2.60 9.29
CA THR A 224 -11.21 1.51 9.90
C THR A 224 -11.66 1.98 11.28
N THR A 225 -12.97 2.07 11.48
CA THR A 225 -13.58 2.08 12.82
C THR A 225 -13.04 0.87 13.59
N GLY A 226 -12.00 1.11 14.39
CA GLY A 226 -11.31 0.07 15.15
C GLY A 226 -9.81 -0.06 14.86
N SER A 227 -9.04 1.03 14.93
CA SER A 227 -7.57 0.97 14.99
C SER A 227 -7.05 1.68 16.23
N ARG A 228 -5.96 1.16 16.82
CA ARG A 228 -5.26 1.76 17.95
C ARG A 228 -4.07 2.57 17.45
N LYS A 229 -4.05 3.87 17.74
CA LYS A 229 -2.90 4.73 17.49
C LYS A 229 -1.83 4.53 18.56
N VAL A 230 -0.59 4.32 18.14
CA VAL A 230 0.57 4.16 19.03
C VAL A 230 1.64 5.16 18.61
N ASN A 231 2.20 5.89 19.59
CA ASN A 231 3.33 6.79 19.38
C ASN A 231 4.62 6.08 19.80
N TYR A 232 5.57 5.95 18.87
CA TYR A 232 6.86 5.28 19.10
C TYR A 232 8.00 6.27 19.42
N GLY A 233 7.70 7.57 19.57
CA GLY A 233 8.73 8.60 19.75
C GLY A 233 9.69 8.62 18.57
N GLY A 234 10.98 8.90 18.81
CA GLY A 234 12.00 8.96 17.77
C GLY A 234 12.49 7.59 17.24
N HIS A 235 12.04 6.47 17.80
CA HIS A 235 12.52 5.14 17.42
C HIS A 235 11.82 4.61 16.16
N LYS A 236 12.61 4.14 15.19
CA LYS A 236 12.08 3.54 13.97
C LYS A 236 11.28 2.27 14.31
N PRO A 237 10.07 2.09 13.76
CA PRO A 237 9.25 0.91 14.02
C PRO A 237 9.95 -0.37 13.55
N THR A 238 9.82 -1.43 14.35
CA THR A 238 10.42 -2.75 14.09
C THR A 238 9.71 -3.52 12.98
N ASP A 239 8.46 -3.18 12.72
CA ASP A 239 7.61 -3.78 11.69
C ASP A 239 7.64 -2.92 10.42
N CYS A 240 8.77 -2.90 9.72
CA CYS A 240 8.97 -2.13 8.49
C CYS A 240 9.30 -3.06 7.32
N TRP A 241 8.27 -3.49 6.60
CA TRP A 241 8.40 -4.42 5.47
C TRP A 241 8.54 -3.70 4.13
N ARG A 242 7.89 -2.55 3.99
CA ARG A 242 8.03 -1.63 2.85
C ARG A 242 8.33 -0.22 3.36
N SER A 243 9.19 0.51 2.66
CA SER A 243 9.48 1.92 2.93
C SER A 243 9.43 2.72 1.64
N ASP A 244 9.21 4.03 1.74
CA ASP A 244 9.24 4.92 0.57
C ASP A 244 10.55 4.72 -0.22
N ALA A 245 10.43 4.57 -1.55
CA ALA A 245 11.57 4.43 -2.45
C ALA A 245 12.36 5.73 -2.53
N LYS A 246 13.68 5.63 -2.74
CA LYS A 246 14.56 6.80 -2.84
C LYS A 246 14.63 7.34 -4.27
N ASP A 247 13.47 7.49 -4.91
CA ASP A 247 13.38 8.02 -6.27
C ASP A 247 13.11 9.54 -6.24
N PRO A 248 13.61 10.32 -7.23
CA PRO A 248 13.28 11.74 -7.38
C PRO A 248 11.78 12.04 -7.57
N HIS A 249 10.97 11.00 -7.80
CA HIS A 249 9.55 11.07 -8.15
C HIS A 249 8.62 10.58 -7.03
N SER A 250 9.15 9.96 -5.96
CA SER A 250 8.34 9.41 -4.86
C SER A 250 8.49 10.23 -3.60
N SER A 251 7.38 10.85 -3.20
CA SER A 251 7.18 11.60 -1.95
C SER A 251 8.12 12.80 -1.72
N VAL A 252 7.51 14.00 -1.73
CA VAL A 252 8.02 15.22 -1.10
C VAL A 252 8.64 14.88 0.26
N GLY A 253 9.89 15.28 0.50
CA GLY A 253 10.71 14.92 1.68
C GLY A 253 10.25 15.48 3.03
N LEU A 254 8.93 15.45 3.29
CA LEU A 254 8.28 15.97 4.49
C LEU A 254 7.86 14.87 5.49
N SER A 255 7.80 13.61 5.09
CA SER A 255 7.46 12.50 6.00
C SER A 255 8.02 11.19 5.47
N TRP A 256 8.46 10.29 6.35
CA TRP A 256 8.90 8.95 5.98
C TRP A 256 7.81 7.95 6.32
N ARG A 257 7.36 7.16 5.36
CA ARG A 257 6.37 6.11 5.58
C ARG A 257 7.06 4.75 5.68
N CYS A 258 6.49 3.94 6.54
CA CYS A 258 6.91 2.58 6.81
C CYS A 258 5.65 1.73 6.91
N ARG A 259 5.46 0.83 5.95
CA ARG A 259 4.36 -0.14 5.99
C ARG A 259 4.87 -1.46 6.54
N GLY A 260 4.33 -1.79 7.70
CA GLY A 260 4.52 -3.05 8.36
C GLY A 260 3.47 -4.08 7.97
N LEU A 261 3.70 -5.31 8.38
CA LEU A 261 2.73 -6.39 8.19
C LEU A 261 1.57 -6.27 9.19
N TRP A 262 1.83 -5.66 10.35
CA TRP A 262 0.93 -5.54 11.50
C TRP A 262 0.45 -4.11 11.76
N GLY A 263 1.08 -3.11 11.16
CA GLY A 263 0.63 -1.73 11.23
C GLY A 263 1.34 -0.82 10.24
N GLU A 264 0.81 0.38 10.10
CA GLU A 264 1.37 1.39 9.22
C GLU A 264 1.87 2.58 10.03
N CYS A 265 3.11 2.99 9.78
CA CYS A 265 3.77 4.02 10.53
C CYS A 265 4.20 5.17 9.62
N ILE A 266 4.00 6.39 10.11
CA ILE A 266 4.41 7.62 9.46
C ILE A 266 5.31 8.39 10.43
N TYR A 267 6.49 8.77 9.97
CA TYR A 267 7.37 9.67 10.70
C TYR A 267 7.04 11.11 10.39
N ASP A 268 6.65 11.84 11.42
CA ASP A 268 6.48 13.27 11.35
C ASP A 268 7.83 13.95 11.59
N ILE A 269 8.39 14.59 10.57
CA ILE A 269 9.68 15.31 10.71
C ILE A 269 9.55 16.62 11.49
N THR A 270 8.34 17.18 11.62
CA THR A 270 8.09 18.42 12.35
C THR A 270 8.03 18.16 13.85
N ALA A 271 7.45 17.03 14.22
CA ALA A 271 7.30 16.63 15.61
C ALA A 271 8.34 15.60 16.07
N ALA A 272 9.19 15.12 15.16
CA ALA A 272 10.27 14.16 15.39
C ALA A 272 9.81 12.85 16.07
N TYR A 273 8.61 12.38 15.75
CA TYR A 273 8.10 11.10 16.25
C TYR A 273 7.40 10.26 15.18
N TRP A 274 7.39 8.95 15.41
CA TRP A 274 6.66 7.96 14.64
C TRP A 274 5.25 7.80 15.17
N THR A 275 4.26 7.96 14.29
CA THR A 275 2.86 7.63 14.56
C THR A 275 2.51 6.36 13.82
N CYS A 276 2.08 5.33 14.54
CA CYS A 276 1.65 4.06 13.95
C CYS A 276 0.16 3.84 14.14
N ASP A 277 -0.51 3.41 13.08
CA ASP A 277 -1.88 2.94 13.09
C ASP A 277 -1.91 1.42 13.06
N MET A 278 -2.41 0.82 14.14
CA MET A 278 -2.48 -0.63 14.31
C MET A 278 -3.96 -1.08 14.25
N PRO A 279 -4.34 -1.97 13.32
CA PRO A 279 -5.71 -2.48 13.26
C PRO A 279 -6.07 -3.26 14.53
N ASN A 280 -7.31 -3.11 15.05
CA ASN A 280 -7.76 -3.77 16.28
C ASN A 280 -7.90 -5.30 16.14
N SER A 281 -7.92 -5.82 14.91
CA SER A 281 -8.08 -7.25 14.63
C SER A 281 -6.96 -7.75 13.72
N VAL A 282 -6.32 -8.84 14.16
CA VAL A 282 -5.24 -9.54 13.45
C VAL A 282 -5.72 -10.12 12.10
N LEU A 283 -7.02 -10.40 11.98
CA LEU A 283 -7.69 -11.05 10.83
C LEU A 283 -8.99 -10.34 10.38
N GLY A 284 -9.27 -9.12 10.87
CA GLY A 284 -10.48 -8.36 10.46
C GLY A 284 -10.39 -7.90 9.00
N HIS A 285 -11.47 -7.29 8.45
CA HIS A 285 -11.61 -6.80 7.06
C HIS A 285 -10.37 -6.06 6.51
N LEU A 286 -9.35 -6.81 6.13
CA LEU A 286 -8.08 -6.35 5.59
C LEU A 286 -7.93 -6.91 4.17
N PRO A 287 -7.13 -6.25 3.33
CA PRO A 287 -6.89 -6.70 1.96
C PRO A 287 -6.23 -8.10 1.96
N THR A 288 -6.69 -8.97 1.06
CA THR A 288 -6.42 -10.42 1.07
C THR A 288 -4.93 -10.75 0.99
N ASP A 289 -4.17 -9.94 0.28
CA ASP A 289 -2.70 -9.97 0.14
C ASP A 289 -1.97 -9.84 1.48
N VAL A 290 -2.41 -8.92 2.35
CA VAL A 290 -1.82 -8.71 3.69
C VAL A 290 -2.16 -9.89 4.61
N VAL A 291 -3.39 -10.39 4.55
CA VAL A 291 -3.83 -11.53 5.36
C VAL A 291 -3.07 -12.81 4.97
N ILE A 292 -2.90 -13.07 3.67
CA ILE A 292 -2.13 -14.22 3.19
C ILE A 292 -0.67 -14.10 3.63
N THR A 293 -0.05 -12.92 3.48
CA THR A 293 1.33 -12.68 3.89
C THR A 293 1.52 -12.90 5.40
N ARG A 294 0.57 -12.47 6.24
CA ARG A 294 0.57 -12.74 7.69
C ARG A 294 0.61 -14.22 8.01
N VAL A 295 -0.26 -15.01 7.37
CA VAL A 295 -0.32 -16.45 7.57
C VAL A 295 0.99 -17.13 7.14
N LEU A 296 1.54 -16.74 5.98
CA LEU A 296 2.77 -17.30 5.44
C LEU A 296 4.02 -16.96 6.28
N VAL A 297 3.98 -15.89 7.07
CA VAL A 297 5.06 -15.53 8.02
C VAL A 297 4.88 -16.19 9.39
N ILE A 298 3.63 -16.39 9.85
CA ILE A 298 3.33 -17.06 11.13
C ILE A 298 3.69 -18.55 11.06
N VAL A 299 3.38 -19.24 9.97
CA VAL A 299 3.59 -20.69 9.83
C VAL A 299 5.06 -21.11 10.05
N PRO A 300 6.06 -20.46 9.42
CA PRO A 300 7.47 -20.72 9.70
C PRO A 300 7.85 -20.44 11.16
N GLY A 301 7.31 -19.39 11.77
CA GLY A 301 7.56 -19.07 13.18
C GLY A 301 7.09 -20.17 14.13
N VAL A 302 5.86 -20.65 13.94
CA VAL A 302 5.30 -21.78 14.72
C VAL A 302 6.08 -23.06 14.46
N ALA A 303 6.41 -23.36 13.20
CA ALA A 303 7.21 -24.52 12.85
C ALA A 303 8.60 -24.49 13.53
N CYS A 304 9.22 -23.32 13.64
CA CYS A 304 10.49 -23.14 14.33
C CYS A 304 10.37 -23.45 15.84
N ILE A 305 9.35 -22.92 16.51
CA ILE A 305 9.09 -23.19 17.94
C ILE A 305 8.92 -24.68 18.18
N VAL A 306 8.10 -25.35 17.35
CA VAL A 306 7.89 -26.80 17.44
C VAL A 306 9.21 -27.53 17.19
N ALA A 307 9.95 -27.19 16.14
CA ALA A 307 11.22 -27.85 15.83
C ALA A 307 12.26 -27.72 16.95
N VAL A 308 12.31 -26.58 17.66
CA VAL A 308 13.21 -26.38 18.80
C VAL A 308 12.90 -27.38 19.92
N LEU A 309 11.62 -27.66 20.21
CA LEU A 309 11.24 -28.66 21.21
C LEU A 309 11.75 -30.06 20.84
N PHE A 310 11.64 -30.44 19.55
CA PHE A 310 12.18 -31.70 19.05
C PHE A 310 13.71 -31.74 19.08
N LEU A 311 14.39 -30.62 18.76
CA LEU A 311 15.85 -30.50 18.83
C LEU A 311 16.36 -30.69 20.24
N VAL A 312 15.75 -30.04 21.24
CA VAL A 312 16.12 -30.19 22.65
C VAL A 312 16.01 -31.66 23.09
N GLY A 313 14.95 -32.35 22.68
CA GLY A 313 14.80 -33.79 22.92
C GLY A 313 15.82 -34.67 22.18
N GLY A 314 16.31 -34.23 21.02
CA GLY A 314 17.29 -34.94 20.20
C GLY A 314 18.76 -34.72 20.60
N MET A 315 19.06 -33.77 21.49
CA MET A 315 20.44 -33.50 21.93
C MET A 315 21.02 -34.65 22.77
N LYS A 316 22.32 -34.89 22.61
CA LYS A 316 23.03 -35.90 23.42
C LYS A 316 23.06 -35.55 24.91
N CYS A 317 23.05 -34.26 25.23
CA CYS A 317 23.17 -33.77 26.61
C CYS A 317 21.84 -33.78 27.40
N THR A 318 20.71 -34.18 26.78
CA THR A 318 19.41 -34.22 27.46
C THR A 318 19.05 -35.62 27.93
N LYS A 319 18.54 -35.72 29.16
CA LYS A 319 18.14 -36.99 29.80
C LYS A 319 16.69 -37.42 29.53
N PHE A 320 15.95 -36.66 28.70
CA PHE A 320 14.54 -36.95 28.41
C PHE A 320 14.33 -38.26 27.64
N VAL A 321 15.33 -38.70 26.88
CA VAL A 321 15.27 -39.90 26.03
C VAL A 321 16.49 -40.77 26.31
N PRO A 322 16.35 -42.11 26.41
CA PRO A 322 17.46 -43.02 26.66
C PRO A 322 18.55 -42.94 25.58
N ASP A 323 19.83 -42.93 25.99
CA ASP A 323 20.99 -42.81 25.09
C ASP A 323 21.28 -44.06 24.24
N GLY A 324 20.55 -45.16 24.45
CA GLY A 324 20.83 -46.47 23.86
C GLY A 324 20.19 -46.76 22.50
N GLY A 325 19.48 -45.81 21.87
CA GLY A 325 18.67 -46.07 20.66
C GLY A 325 18.67 -44.97 19.60
N THR A 326 18.06 -45.24 18.44
CA THR A 326 17.86 -44.27 17.34
C THR A 326 16.78 -43.23 17.61
N GLU A 327 16.22 -43.21 18.82
CA GLU A 327 15.10 -42.34 19.19
C GLU A 327 15.51 -40.86 19.18
N LYS A 328 16.70 -40.52 19.67
CA LYS A 328 17.27 -39.17 19.59
C LYS A 328 17.53 -38.73 18.15
N ASP A 329 18.02 -39.64 17.31
CA ASP A 329 18.22 -39.37 15.87
C ASP A 329 16.90 -39.15 15.13
N LYS A 330 15.84 -39.89 15.48
CA LYS A 330 14.49 -39.72 14.93
C LYS A 330 13.89 -38.37 15.32
N LEU A 331 14.07 -37.94 16.57
CA LEU A 331 13.62 -36.62 17.04
C LEU A 331 14.33 -35.48 16.28
N SER A 332 15.64 -35.57 16.10
CA SER A 332 16.41 -34.62 15.29
C SER A 332 16.01 -34.63 13.81
N LEU A 333 15.66 -35.79 13.24
CA LEU A 333 15.13 -35.91 11.89
C LEU A 333 13.76 -35.25 11.77
N CYS A 334 12.85 -35.47 12.72
CA CYS A 334 11.54 -34.82 12.78
C CYS A 334 11.69 -33.29 12.85
N ALA A 335 12.59 -32.78 13.69
CA ALA A 335 12.89 -31.35 13.73
C ALA A 335 13.37 -30.82 12.37
N GLY A 336 14.28 -31.55 11.71
CA GLY A 336 14.76 -31.19 10.36
C GLY A 336 13.67 -31.16 9.31
N ALA A 337 12.72 -32.11 9.34
CA ALA A 337 11.58 -32.14 8.44
C ALA A 337 10.62 -30.96 8.68
N ILE A 338 10.35 -30.62 9.94
CA ILE A 338 9.49 -29.49 10.33
C ILE A 338 10.13 -28.16 9.88
N LEU A 339 11.44 -27.99 10.10
CA LEU A 339 12.18 -26.80 9.64
C LEU A 339 12.20 -26.69 8.12
N SER A 340 12.36 -27.81 7.42
CA SER A 340 12.34 -27.83 5.95
C SER A 340 10.97 -27.44 5.40
N PHE A 341 9.89 -27.98 5.97
CA PHE A 341 8.53 -27.63 5.59
C PHE A 341 8.23 -26.15 5.87
N GLY A 342 8.53 -25.66 7.08
CA GLY A 342 8.37 -24.25 7.44
C GLY A 342 9.20 -23.32 6.55
N GLY A 343 10.43 -23.71 6.21
CA GLY A 343 11.30 -22.98 5.31
C GLY A 343 10.77 -22.88 3.88
N ILE A 344 10.20 -23.96 3.32
CA ILE A 344 9.59 -23.95 1.99
C ILE A 344 8.36 -23.03 1.96
N VAL A 345 7.46 -23.17 2.93
CA VAL A 345 6.26 -22.32 3.03
C VAL A 345 6.66 -20.85 3.20
N GLY A 346 7.64 -20.56 4.05
CA GLY A 346 8.18 -19.22 4.23
C GLY A 346 8.80 -18.68 2.95
N SER A 347 9.55 -19.50 2.21
CA SER A 347 10.21 -19.06 0.96
C SER A 347 9.18 -18.65 -0.09
N ILE A 348 8.11 -19.44 -0.24
CA ILE A 348 7.00 -19.13 -1.15
C ILE A 348 6.36 -17.78 -0.76
N GLY A 349 6.08 -17.57 0.53
CA GLY A 349 5.48 -16.31 1.00
C GLY A 349 6.39 -15.10 0.82
N MET A 350 7.67 -15.22 1.14
CA MET A 350 8.63 -14.13 0.99
C MET A 350 8.85 -13.78 -0.49
N THR A 351 8.99 -14.77 -1.36
CA THR A 351 9.14 -14.54 -2.81
C THR A 351 7.89 -13.93 -3.41
N TRP A 352 6.69 -14.41 -3.03
CA TRP A 352 5.43 -13.82 -3.48
C TRP A 352 5.34 -12.33 -3.10
N TYR A 353 5.56 -12.02 -1.82
CA TYR A 353 5.50 -10.65 -1.32
C TYR A 353 6.52 -9.72 -2.01
N ALA A 354 7.74 -10.21 -2.24
CA ALA A 354 8.78 -9.46 -2.92
C ALA A 354 8.45 -9.23 -4.40
N ALA A 355 8.00 -10.27 -5.10
CA ALA A 355 7.62 -10.18 -6.51
C ALA A 355 6.48 -9.18 -6.70
N GLU A 356 5.45 -9.23 -5.86
CA GLU A 356 4.34 -8.29 -5.90
C GLU A 356 4.82 -6.84 -5.67
N THR A 357 5.66 -6.63 -4.66
CA THR A 357 6.23 -5.30 -4.34
C THR A 357 7.08 -4.76 -5.50
N ILE A 358 7.95 -5.60 -6.07
CA ILE A 358 8.89 -5.19 -7.13
C ILE A 358 8.17 -4.99 -8.46
N VAL A 359 7.21 -5.85 -8.81
CA VAL A 359 6.43 -5.71 -10.05
C VAL A 359 5.60 -4.43 -9.98
N LYS A 360 4.96 -4.15 -8.83
CA LYS A 360 4.22 -2.92 -8.61
C LYS A 360 5.14 -1.68 -8.72
N TYR A 361 6.27 -1.69 -8.03
CA TYR A 361 7.29 -0.64 -8.13
C TYR A 361 7.76 -0.42 -9.58
N ARG A 362 8.11 -1.49 -10.30
CA ARG A 362 8.60 -1.42 -11.69
C ARG A 362 7.53 -0.88 -12.63
N PHE A 363 6.29 -1.30 -12.45
CA PHE A 363 5.16 -0.83 -13.23
C PHE A 363 4.95 0.68 -13.01
N GLU A 364 4.89 1.12 -11.76
CA GLU A 364 4.71 2.54 -11.39
C GLU A 364 5.85 3.43 -11.93
N VAL A 365 7.10 2.98 -11.81
CA VAL A 365 8.28 3.71 -12.33
C VAL A 365 8.33 3.73 -13.86
N SER A 366 7.99 2.62 -14.53
CA SER A 366 8.03 2.53 -16.01
C SER A 366 6.97 3.39 -16.70
N PHE A 367 5.81 3.57 -16.07
CA PHE A 367 4.73 4.40 -16.62
C PHE A 367 4.79 5.86 -16.14
N GLY A 368 5.78 6.24 -15.32
CA GLY A 368 5.95 7.60 -14.83
C GLY A 368 4.75 8.10 -14.02
N VAL A 369 4.03 7.19 -13.37
CA VAL A 369 2.85 7.51 -12.56
C VAL A 369 3.35 8.17 -11.26
N PRO A 370 2.92 9.40 -10.92
CA PRO A 370 3.27 10.02 -9.66
C PRO A 370 2.52 9.34 -8.50
N GLY A 371 3.11 8.27 -7.98
CA GLY A 371 2.61 7.49 -6.84
C GLY A 371 3.67 7.34 -5.75
N ILE A 372 3.27 6.90 -4.56
CA ILE A 372 4.21 6.56 -3.48
C ILE A 372 4.82 5.20 -3.82
N THR A 373 5.95 5.18 -4.53
CA THR A 373 6.63 3.91 -4.81
C THR A 373 7.32 3.39 -3.55
N TYR A 374 7.28 2.08 -3.35
CA TYR A 374 7.84 1.42 -2.17
C TYR A 374 9.02 0.52 -2.54
N GLU A 375 10.06 0.57 -1.71
CA GLU A 375 11.15 -0.38 -1.71
C GLU A 375 10.99 -1.39 -0.55
N LEU A 376 11.66 -2.54 -0.69
CA LEU A 376 11.74 -3.55 0.37
C LEU A 376 12.57 -3.03 1.54
N ALA A 377 11.97 -3.04 2.73
CA ALA A 377 12.59 -2.52 3.94
C ALA A 377 13.22 -3.62 4.82
N TYR A 378 13.85 -3.20 5.91
CA TYR A 378 14.71 -4.03 6.76
C TYR A 378 14.01 -5.29 7.32
N SER A 379 12.74 -5.21 7.72
CA SER A 379 12.04 -6.35 8.33
C SER A 379 11.79 -7.48 7.33
N TYR A 380 11.58 -7.15 6.05
CA TYR A 380 11.50 -8.14 4.98
C TYR A 380 12.82 -8.91 4.83
N TRP A 381 13.95 -8.19 4.83
CA TRP A 381 15.27 -8.82 4.69
C TRP A 381 15.60 -9.72 5.89
N LEU A 382 15.27 -9.28 7.11
CA LEU A 382 15.41 -10.11 8.30
C LEU A 382 14.59 -11.41 8.22
N ALA A 383 13.31 -11.31 7.82
CA ALA A 383 12.46 -12.47 7.65
C ALA A 383 13.00 -13.42 6.56
N SER A 384 13.48 -12.87 5.44
CA SER A 384 14.07 -13.64 4.34
C SER A 384 15.32 -14.40 4.78
N THR A 385 16.22 -13.76 5.52
CA THR A 385 17.41 -14.41 6.09
C THR A 385 17.01 -15.50 7.08
N GLY A 386 16.01 -15.26 7.93
CA GLY A 386 15.50 -16.26 8.87
C GLY A 386 14.97 -17.51 8.17
N VAL A 387 14.15 -17.34 7.12
CA VAL A 387 13.64 -18.44 6.30
C VAL A 387 14.78 -19.21 5.61
N LEU A 388 15.78 -18.52 5.07
CA LEU A 388 16.95 -19.15 4.47
C LEU A 388 17.72 -19.99 5.49
N CYS A 389 17.96 -19.46 6.68
CA CYS A 389 18.59 -20.19 7.78
C CYS A 389 17.78 -21.43 8.19
N MET A 390 16.44 -21.32 8.23
CA MET A 390 15.58 -22.47 8.53
C MET A 390 15.67 -23.55 7.46
N CYS A 391 15.66 -23.19 6.17
CA CYS A 391 15.84 -24.14 5.06
C CYS A 391 17.18 -24.87 5.18
N LEU A 392 18.27 -24.11 5.40
CA LEU A 392 19.61 -24.68 5.53
C LEU A 392 19.72 -25.61 6.74
N ALA A 393 19.20 -25.18 7.90
CA ALA A 393 19.17 -26.00 9.11
C ALA A 393 18.36 -27.29 8.90
N GLY A 394 17.19 -27.20 8.26
CA GLY A 394 16.35 -28.35 7.94
C GLY A 394 17.06 -29.37 7.06
N VAL A 395 17.68 -28.93 5.96
CA VAL A 395 18.42 -29.80 5.03
C VAL A 395 19.64 -30.43 5.71
N LEU A 396 20.38 -29.68 6.52
CA LEU A 396 21.53 -30.20 7.28
C LEU A 396 21.11 -31.28 8.28
N LEU A 397 20.03 -31.08 9.03
CA LEU A 397 19.53 -32.07 9.98
C LEU A 397 19.01 -33.34 9.28
N VAL A 398 18.28 -33.18 8.18
CA VAL A 398 17.77 -34.33 7.41
C VAL A 398 18.92 -35.13 6.79
N SER A 399 19.87 -34.46 6.16
CA SER A 399 21.00 -35.12 5.48
C SER A 399 21.96 -35.84 6.46
N THR A 400 22.11 -35.32 7.68
CA THR A 400 23.02 -35.92 8.68
C THR A 400 22.40 -37.07 9.46
N HIS A 401 21.09 -37.05 9.71
CA HIS A 401 20.41 -38.08 10.53
C HIS A 401 19.67 -39.15 9.71
N CYS A 402 19.21 -38.85 8.48
CA CYS A 402 18.55 -39.84 7.63
C CYS A 402 19.44 -41.06 7.32
N PRO A 403 20.73 -40.92 6.96
CA PRO A 403 21.60 -42.08 6.72
C PRO A 403 21.87 -42.92 7.97
N LYS A 404 21.93 -42.31 9.15
CA LYS A 404 22.17 -43.01 10.43
C LYS A 404 21.00 -43.92 10.78
N ILE A 405 19.78 -43.43 10.60
CA ILE A 405 18.55 -44.19 10.83
C ILE A 405 18.43 -45.34 9.83
N ASN A 406 18.73 -45.11 8.55
CA ASN A 406 18.70 -46.16 7.53
C ASN A 406 19.71 -47.27 7.81
N ARG A 407 20.95 -46.93 8.19
CA ARG A 407 21.97 -47.93 8.57
C ARG A 407 21.57 -48.76 9.79
N SER A 408 20.90 -48.17 10.78
CA SER A 408 20.38 -48.89 11.94
C SER A 408 19.22 -49.83 11.57
N SER A 409 18.36 -49.42 10.63
CA SER A 409 17.26 -50.23 10.11
C SER A 409 17.76 -51.44 9.31
N GLU A 410 18.77 -51.26 8.46
CA GLU A 410 19.42 -52.35 7.72
C GLU A 410 20.18 -53.32 8.65
N GLY A 411 20.85 -52.82 9.68
CA GLY A 411 21.49 -53.65 10.71
C GLY A 411 20.50 -54.51 11.51
N LYS A 412 19.27 -54.02 11.74
CA LYS A 412 18.18 -54.79 12.34
C LYS A 412 17.57 -55.81 11.37
N LYS A 413 17.44 -55.47 10.08
CA LYS A 413 16.92 -56.39 9.05
C LYS A 413 17.91 -57.51 8.68
N ARG A 414 19.22 -57.31 8.83
CA ARG A 414 20.24 -58.37 8.65
C ARG A 414 20.31 -59.38 9.80
N ASN A 415 19.64 -59.13 10.93
CA ASN A 415 19.60 -60.07 12.07
C ASN A 415 18.17 -60.34 12.58
N PRO A 416 17.39 -61.19 11.88
CA PRO A 416 16.32 -61.94 12.55
C PRO A 416 16.56 -63.46 12.61
N THR A 417 17.59 -64.03 11.96
CA THR A 417 17.59 -65.49 11.73
C THR A 417 18.97 -66.16 11.58
N PHE A 418 19.97 -65.83 12.39
CA PHE A 418 21.24 -66.63 12.37
C PHE A 418 21.94 -66.78 13.74
N ARG A 419 21.17 -66.79 14.84
CA ARG A 419 21.74 -66.99 16.19
C ARG A 419 21.07 -68.09 17.02
N PHE A 420 20.32 -68.97 16.39
CA PHE A 420 19.81 -70.20 16.99
C PHE A 420 20.26 -71.37 16.12
N LEU A 421 21.51 -71.84 16.29
CA LEU A 421 21.99 -73.20 15.96
C LEU A 421 23.53 -73.31 16.05
N THR A 422 24.19 -72.67 17.01
CA THR A 422 25.59 -72.98 17.34
C THR A 422 25.88 -72.71 18.82
N ASP A 423 25.05 -73.24 19.72
CA ASP A 423 25.46 -73.34 21.14
C ASP A 423 24.78 -74.52 21.86
N GLN A 424 24.73 -75.67 21.17
CA GLN A 424 24.44 -76.96 21.78
C GLN A 424 25.40 -78.02 21.23
N SER A 425 26.70 -77.84 21.46
CA SER A 425 27.55 -78.99 21.69
C SER A 425 28.77 -78.53 22.47
N LYS A 426 29.06 -79.25 23.55
CA LYS A 426 30.26 -79.20 24.42
C LYS A 426 30.05 -78.47 25.75
N HIS A 427 29.35 -79.14 26.67
CA HIS A 427 29.81 -79.28 28.05
C HIS A 427 29.19 -80.54 28.70
N ALA A 428 30.00 -81.59 28.90
CA ALA A 428 29.84 -82.63 29.91
C ALA A 428 31.19 -83.39 30.03
N LEU A 429 32.03 -83.06 31.03
CA LEU A 429 32.28 -83.79 32.30
C LEU A 429 33.61 -84.61 32.23
N PRO A 430 34.26 -85.00 33.37
CA PRO A 430 35.57 -84.47 33.78
C PRO A 430 36.60 -85.57 34.21
N ALA A 431 37.76 -85.13 34.74
CA ALA A 431 38.58 -85.73 35.80
C ALA A 431 40.08 -86.06 35.50
N SER A 432 40.91 -85.64 36.47
CA SER A 432 42.11 -86.29 37.06
C SER A 432 43.46 -86.40 36.32
N LEU A 433 44.47 -85.75 36.95
CA LEU A 433 45.85 -86.21 37.29
C LEU A 433 46.95 -86.27 36.18
N PRO A 434 48.28 -86.30 36.53
CA PRO A 434 49.17 -85.14 36.36
C PRO A 434 50.45 -85.42 35.54
N ASP A 435 51.27 -84.36 35.43
CA ASP A 435 52.75 -84.37 35.41
C ASP A 435 53.53 -84.42 34.07
N ILE A 436 54.70 -83.76 34.11
CA ILE A 436 55.93 -83.92 33.30
C ILE A 436 56.08 -83.15 31.95
N GLY A 437 57.15 -82.34 31.89
CA GLY A 437 58.05 -82.21 30.73
C GLY A 437 58.00 -80.88 29.97
N LYS A 438 58.83 -79.87 30.28
CA LYS A 438 60.17 -79.61 29.71
C LYS A 438 60.25 -79.36 28.19
N THR A 439 60.64 -78.12 27.85
CA THR A 439 61.68 -77.67 26.88
C THR A 439 61.47 -77.64 25.36
N TYR A 440 61.79 -76.44 24.82
CA TYR A 440 62.42 -76.01 23.55
C TYR A 440 61.95 -76.59 22.21
N VAL A 441 61.55 -75.72 21.26
CA VAL A 441 62.38 -75.16 20.16
C VAL A 441 61.87 -73.75 19.84
#